data_AF-A0A2S9F563-F1
#
_entry.id   AF-A0A2S9F563-F1
#
_cell.length_a   1.000
_cell.length_b   1.000
_cell.length_c   1.000
_cell.angle_alpha   90.00
_cell.angle_beta   90.00
_cell.angle_gamma   90.00
#
_symmetry.space_group_name_H-M   'P 1'
#
loop_
_entity.id
_entity.type
_entity.pdbx_description
1 polymer ?
#
loop_
_entity_poly.entity_id
_entity_poly.type
_entity_poly.pdbx_seq_one_letter_code
_entity_poly.pdbx_strand_id
1 'polypeptide(L)'
;MRMIETGDLWWKNAVVYCADVETFYDWNGDGCGDIRGMTERIEYLADLGINCLWLMPFYPTARKDDGYDITDFFGVDPKLGNLGDFVELIRTARSHGIRVIIDFVMNHTSDAHPWFKSARRSTDDPYRDYYVWSDTEPKNTAKAVVFPDQEDSLWELDPKTGQYYLHHFYKHQPDLNI
;
A
#
# COMPACT_ATOMS: atom_id res chain seq x y z
N MET A 1 22.20 14.79 24.76
CA MET A 1 22.70 13.66 23.96
C MET A 1 22.42 14.00 22.50
N ARG A 2 23.45 14.09 21.63
CA ARG A 2 23.24 14.37 20.20
C ARG A 2 22.50 13.17 19.60
N MET A 3 21.19 13.30 19.42
CA MET A 3 20.43 12.36 18.61
C MET A 3 20.85 12.55 17.16
N ILE A 4 21.12 11.45 16.46
CA ILE A 4 21.50 11.38 15.03
C ILE A 4 23.00 11.65 14.75
N GLU A 5 23.88 10.86 15.37
CA GLU A 5 25.11 10.38 14.71
C GLU A 5 25.06 8.84 14.65
N THR A 6 23.95 8.27 14.16
CA THR A 6 23.98 6.90 13.66
C THR A 6 24.35 6.99 12.18
N GLY A 7 25.58 6.58 11.85
CA GLY A 7 26.18 6.70 10.53
C GLY A 7 25.37 6.05 9.41
N ASP A 8 25.84 6.13 8.17
CA ASP A 8 25.19 5.73 6.91
C ASP A 8 24.47 4.36 6.88
N LEU A 9 24.62 3.54 7.92
CA LEU A 9 24.03 2.21 8.12
C LEU A 9 23.09 2.13 9.34
N TRP A 10 22.32 3.19 9.63
CA TRP A 10 21.39 3.25 10.77
C TRP A 10 20.46 2.04 10.89
N TRP A 11 20.04 1.48 9.74
CA TRP A 11 19.12 0.35 9.64
C TRP A 11 19.70 -0.95 10.21
N LYS A 12 21.03 -1.10 10.30
CA LYS A 12 21.67 -2.31 10.85
C LYS A 12 21.42 -2.52 12.34
N ASN A 13 21.14 -1.44 13.06
CA ASN A 13 20.84 -1.46 14.51
C ASN A 13 19.41 -0.95 14.77
N ALA A 14 18.57 -0.95 13.74
CA ALA A 14 17.21 -0.46 13.90
C ALA A 14 16.36 -1.46 14.70
N VAL A 15 15.57 -0.94 15.63
CA VAL A 15 14.44 -1.65 16.22
C VAL A 15 13.22 -1.10 15.52
N VAL A 16 12.68 -1.91 14.61
CA VAL A 16 11.54 -1.56 13.75
C VAL A 16 10.25 -1.99 14.43
N TYR A 17 9.28 -1.08 14.47
CA TYR A 17 7.93 -1.36 14.93
C TYR A 17 6.97 -1.21 13.76
N CYS A 18 6.31 -2.31 13.37
CA CYS A 18 5.28 -2.29 12.34
C CYS A 18 3.94 -1.89 12.97
N ALA A 19 3.25 -0.95 12.35
CA ALA A 19 1.93 -0.51 12.79
C ALA A 19 1.01 -0.25 11.60
N ASP A 20 -0.23 -0.65 11.76
CA ASP A 20 -1.35 -0.23 10.93
C ASP A 20 -2.02 0.98 11.60
N VAL A 21 -2.17 2.06 10.83
CA VAL A 21 -2.79 3.31 11.30
C VAL A 21 -4.23 3.07 11.73
N GLU A 22 -4.99 2.25 10.98
CA GLU A 22 -6.42 2.01 11.20
C GLU A 22 -6.71 1.31 12.53
N THR A 23 -5.78 0.51 13.04
CA THR A 23 -5.98 -0.30 14.25
C THR A 23 -5.20 0.20 15.46
N PHE A 24 -4.32 1.19 15.30
CA PHE A 24 -3.39 1.59 16.37
C PHE A 24 -4.01 2.52 17.42
N TYR A 25 -4.54 3.67 17.02
CA TYR A 25 -5.17 4.61 17.96
C TYR A 25 -6.15 5.55 17.26
N ASP A 26 -7.41 5.48 17.66
CA ASP A 26 -8.49 6.38 17.23
C ASP A 26 -8.46 7.67 18.07
N TRP A 27 -8.06 8.78 17.45
CA TRP A 27 -7.96 10.07 18.10
C TRP A 27 -9.26 10.87 18.05
N ASN A 28 -10.04 10.71 16.97
CA ASN A 28 -11.22 11.52 16.73
C ASN A 28 -12.53 10.87 17.25
N GLY A 29 -12.49 9.60 17.63
CA GLY A 29 -13.59 8.84 18.23
C GLY A 29 -14.59 8.25 17.23
N ASP A 30 -14.22 8.09 15.95
CA ASP A 30 -15.09 7.52 14.91
C ASP A 30 -15.03 5.98 14.81
N GLY A 31 -14.22 5.34 15.65
CA GLY A 31 -14.01 3.89 15.67
C GLY A 31 -12.89 3.42 14.74
N CYS A 32 -12.13 4.32 14.12
CA CYS A 32 -11.00 4.04 13.25
C CYS A 32 -9.76 4.77 13.73
N GLY A 33 -8.62 4.08 13.76
CA GLY A 33 -7.34 4.71 13.99
C GLY A 33 -6.97 5.68 12.86
N ASP A 34 -6.28 6.76 13.23
CA ASP A 34 -5.94 7.84 12.30
C ASP A 34 -4.49 8.34 12.49
N ILE A 35 -3.96 9.04 11.49
CA ILE A 35 -2.57 9.51 11.48
C ILE A 35 -2.29 10.49 12.63
N ARG A 36 -3.31 11.26 13.05
CA ARG A 36 -3.15 12.13 14.24
C ARG A 36 -3.01 11.28 15.48
N GLY A 37 -3.80 10.23 15.62
CA GLY A 37 -3.67 9.25 16.69
C GLY A 37 -2.31 8.60 16.73
N MET A 38 -1.74 8.22 15.57
CA MET A 38 -0.35 7.75 15.49
C MET A 38 0.63 8.82 15.98
N THR A 39 0.43 10.08 15.58
CA THR A 39 1.29 11.22 15.96
C THR A 39 1.30 11.44 17.48
N GLU A 40 0.12 11.41 18.13
CA GLU A 40 -0.04 11.55 19.59
C GLU A 40 0.66 10.44 20.38
N ARG A 41 0.99 9.33 19.74
CA ARG A 41 1.63 8.15 20.36
C ARG A 41 3.11 8.03 20.04
N ILE A 42 3.69 8.98 19.31
CA ILE A 42 5.14 8.99 19.02
C ILE A 42 5.98 9.04 20.30
N GLU A 43 5.57 9.80 21.32
CA GLU A 43 6.29 9.83 22.60
C GLU A 43 6.29 8.46 23.28
N TYR A 44 5.13 7.78 23.29
CA TYR A 44 5.02 6.40 23.79
C TYR A 44 5.94 5.43 23.03
N LEU A 45 5.99 5.54 21.70
CA LEU A 45 6.86 4.69 20.87
C LEU A 45 8.35 5.00 21.12
N ALA A 46 8.70 6.26 21.35
CA ALA A 46 10.06 6.67 21.71
C ALA A 46 10.46 6.11 23.08
N ASP A 47 9.56 6.16 24.07
CA ASP A 47 9.76 5.58 25.41
C ASP A 47 9.88 4.05 25.36
N LEU A 48 9.16 3.40 24.45
CA LEU A 48 9.31 1.96 24.17
C LEU A 48 10.72 1.64 23.62
N GLY A 49 11.42 2.62 23.05
CA GLY A 49 12.80 2.51 22.59
C GLY A 49 12.95 2.14 21.12
N ILE A 50 11.90 2.28 20.31
CA ILE A 50 11.99 2.05 18.87
C ILE A 50 12.78 3.18 18.22
N ASN A 51 13.39 2.92 17.06
CA ASN A 51 14.06 3.96 16.27
C ASN A 51 13.60 3.98 14.80
N CYS A 52 12.69 3.08 14.43
CA CYS A 52 12.03 3.07 13.13
C CYS A 52 10.57 2.61 13.27
N LEU A 53 9.65 3.43 12.80
CA LEU A 53 8.25 3.09 12.59
C LEU A 53 8.08 2.62 11.14
N TRP A 54 7.50 1.44 10.94
CA TRP A 54 7.07 0.94 9.64
C TRP A 54 5.56 1.01 9.58
N LEU A 55 5.04 1.81 8.65
CA LEU A 55 3.62 1.92 8.41
C LEU A 55 3.19 0.95 7.32
N MET A 56 2.15 0.18 7.61
CA MET A 56 1.34 -0.52 6.61
C MET A 56 0.66 0.49 5.66
N PRO A 57 0.10 0.06 4.51
CA PRO A 57 -0.50 0.97 3.54
C PRO A 57 -1.56 1.91 4.13
N PHE A 58 -1.40 3.20 3.90
CA PHE A 58 -2.35 4.25 4.31
C PHE A 58 -2.89 5.05 3.11
N TYR A 59 -2.60 4.58 1.89
CA TYR A 59 -3.04 5.20 0.64
C TYR A 59 -4.54 4.98 0.42
N PRO A 60 -5.22 5.83 -0.38
CA PRO A 60 -6.58 5.55 -0.84
C PRO A 60 -6.68 4.16 -1.46
N THR A 61 -7.61 3.34 -0.95
CA THR A 61 -7.77 1.92 -1.31
C THR A 61 -9.24 1.61 -1.65
N ALA A 62 -9.47 0.53 -2.42
CA ALA A 62 -10.81 -0.02 -2.61
C ALA A 62 -11.29 -0.90 -1.44
N ARG A 63 -10.43 -1.13 -0.43
CA ARG A 63 -10.69 -1.83 0.84
C ARG A 63 -11.11 -3.27 0.64
N LYS A 64 -10.43 -3.97 -0.27
CA LYS A 64 -10.65 -5.39 -0.52
C LYS A 64 -9.46 -6.27 -0.13
N ASP A 65 -8.34 -5.66 0.26
CA ASP A 65 -7.14 -6.37 0.74
C ASP A 65 -6.33 -5.50 1.72
N ASP A 66 -6.96 -5.07 2.82
CA ASP A 66 -6.32 -4.34 3.94
C ASP A 66 -5.38 -3.18 3.51
N GLY A 67 -5.78 -2.44 2.47
CA GLY A 67 -5.03 -1.28 1.96
C GLY A 67 -4.00 -1.59 0.87
N TYR A 68 -3.69 -2.87 0.60
CA TYR A 68 -2.75 -3.27 -0.45
C TYR A 68 -3.34 -3.13 -1.87
N ASP A 69 -4.66 -3.01 -2.01
CA ASP A 69 -5.35 -2.65 -3.25
C ASP A 69 -5.45 -1.12 -3.45
N ILE A 70 -4.33 -0.50 -3.81
CA ILE A 70 -4.16 0.97 -3.90
C ILE A 70 -4.87 1.57 -5.13
N THR A 71 -5.61 2.66 -4.92
CA THR A 71 -6.33 3.42 -5.95
C THR A 71 -5.70 4.77 -6.31
N ASP A 72 -4.82 5.29 -5.43
CA ASP A 72 -4.02 6.49 -5.65
C ASP A 72 -2.74 6.44 -4.80
N PHE A 73 -1.56 6.46 -5.43
CA PHE A 73 -0.27 6.44 -4.73
C PHE A 73 0.16 7.79 -4.16
N PHE A 74 -0.51 8.89 -4.52
CA PHE A 74 -0.11 10.24 -4.12
C PHE A 74 -0.88 10.76 -2.91
N GLY A 75 -1.98 10.10 -2.55
CA GLY A 75 -2.86 10.49 -1.47
C GLY A 75 -2.64 9.74 -0.16
N VAL A 76 -3.38 10.17 0.85
CA VAL A 76 -3.67 9.43 2.09
C VAL A 76 -5.15 9.07 2.03
N ASP A 77 -5.54 7.87 2.47
CA ASP A 77 -6.95 7.50 2.56
C ASP A 77 -7.65 8.51 3.49
N PRO A 78 -8.72 9.20 3.02
CA PRO A 78 -9.40 10.21 3.81
C PRO A 78 -9.95 9.73 5.17
N LYS A 79 -10.13 8.41 5.35
CA LYS A 79 -10.51 7.82 6.64
C LYS A 79 -9.38 7.89 7.67
N LEU A 80 -8.13 7.87 7.21
CA LEU A 80 -6.95 7.87 8.06
C LEU A 80 -6.37 9.29 8.28
N GLY A 81 -6.77 10.26 7.45
CA GLY A 81 -6.37 11.65 7.58
C GLY A 81 -6.04 12.30 6.23
N ASN A 82 -5.07 13.21 6.22
CA ASN A 82 -4.59 13.87 5.01
C ASN A 82 -3.05 14.00 4.98
N LEU A 83 -2.52 14.49 3.86
CA LEU A 83 -1.07 14.69 3.68
C LEU A 83 -0.45 15.63 4.74
N GLY A 84 -1.20 16.62 5.23
CA GLY A 84 -0.76 17.50 6.31
C GLY A 84 -0.56 16.73 7.62
N ASP A 85 -1.51 15.87 7.98
CA ASP A 85 -1.38 15.01 9.16
C ASP A 85 -0.16 14.06 9.01
N PHE A 86 0.07 13.51 7.82
CA PHE A 86 1.26 12.68 7.55
C PHE A 86 2.56 13.47 7.71
N VAL A 87 2.63 14.71 7.21
CA VAL A 87 3.79 15.58 7.41
C VAL A 87 4.06 15.83 8.89
N GLU A 88 3.03 16.05 9.70
CA GLU A 88 3.18 16.24 11.14
C GLU A 88 3.65 14.95 11.84
N LEU A 89 3.15 13.77 11.46
CA LEU A 89 3.66 12.49 11.93
C LEU A 89 5.17 12.36 11.68
N ILE A 90 5.61 12.63 10.45
CA ILE A 90 7.03 12.53 10.07
C ILE A 90 7.90 13.51 10.86
N ARG A 91 7.43 14.76 11.04
CA ARG A 91 8.15 15.77 11.82
C ARG A 91 8.29 15.38 13.29
N THR A 92 7.21 14.88 13.88
CA THR A 92 7.14 14.46 15.28
C THR A 92 8.03 13.22 15.49
N ALA A 93 7.90 12.19 14.66
CA ALA A 93 8.78 11.02 14.72
C ALA A 93 10.25 11.43 14.65
N ARG A 94 10.60 12.32 13.71
CA ARG A 94 11.97 12.80 13.55
C ARG A 94 12.48 13.58 14.76
N SER A 95 11.66 14.42 15.41
CA SER A 95 12.08 15.14 16.62
C SER A 95 12.35 14.21 17.80
N HIS A 96 11.74 13.03 17.81
CA HIS A 96 12.00 11.96 18.77
C HIS A 96 13.09 10.96 18.32
N GLY A 97 13.79 11.23 17.21
CA GLY A 97 14.85 10.36 16.70
C GLY A 97 14.35 9.07 16.03
N ILE A 98 13.04 8.97 15.77
CA ILE A 98 12.39 7.85 15.08
C ILE A 98 12.37 8.16 13.57
N ARG A 99 12.80 7.19 12.77
CA ARG A 99 12.59 7.21 11.32
C ARG A 99 11.25 6.57 10.98
N VAL A 100 10.69 6.96 9.84
CA VAL A 100 9.46 6.36 9.32
C VAL A 100 9.76 5.77 7.95
N ILE A 101 9.39 4.50 7.78
CA ILE A 101 9.34 3.81 6.49
C ILE A 101 7.89 3.37 6.26
N ILE A 102 7.55 3.12 5.00
CA ILE A 102 6.18 2.82 4.58
C ILE A 102 6.20 1.62 3.65
N ASP A 103 5.12 0.84 3.65
CA ASP A 103 4.88 -0.11 2.56
C ASP A 103 4.67 0.64 1.24
N PHE A 104 5.27 0.10 0.18
CA PHE A 104 5.12 0.60 -1.18
C PHE A 104 4.86 -0.58 -2.12
N VAL A 105 3.59 -0.74 -2.49
CA VAL A 105 3.13 -1.84 -3.35
C VAL A 105 3.46 -1.51 -4.81
N MET A 106 4.54 -2.10 -5.32
CA MET A 106 5.01 -1.84 -6.68
C MET A 106 4.44 -2.79 -7.72
N ASN A 107 4.00 -3.98 -7.33
CA ASN A 107 3.63 -5.03 -8.28
C ASN A 107 2.31 -4.76 -9.01
N HIS A 108 1.32 -4.21 -8.31
CA HIS A 108 -0.05 -4.10 -8.80
C HIS A 108 -0.71 -2.82 -8.28
N THR A 109 -1.88 -2.51 -8.86
CA THR A 109 -2.80 -1.50 -8.33
C THR A 109 -4.16 -2.13 -8.08
N SER A 110 -5.09 -1.44 -7.42
CA SER A 110 -6.51 -1.81 -7.46
C SER A 110 -7.07 -1.76 -8.88
N ASP A 111 -8.08 -2.58 -9.17
CA ASP A 111 -8.89 -2.47 -10.39
C ASP A 111 -9.70 -1.16 -10.47
N ALA A 112 -9.88 -0.48 -9.34
CA ALA A 112 -10.48 0.84 -9.25
C ALA A 112 -9.48 1.99 -9.54
N HIS A 113 -8.18 1.70 -9.67
CA HIS A 113 -7.15 2.68 -9.99
C HIS A 113 -7.44 3.36 -11.34
N PRO A 114 -7.26 4.69 -11.48
CA PRO A 114 -7.51 5.41 -12.74
C PRO A 114 -6.79 4.81 -13.95
N TRP A 115 -5.56 4.33 -13.77
CA TRP A 115 -4.79 3.67 -14.84
C TRP A 115 -5.48 2.41 -15.34
N PHE A 116 -5.90 1.49 -14.46
CA PHE A 116 -6.56 0.26 -14.91
C PHE A 116 -7.94 0.52 -15.53
N LYS A 117 -8.71 1.44 -14.93
CA LYS A 117 -9.99 1.89 -15.52
C LYS A 117 -9.79 2.47 -16.92
N SER A 118 -8.66 3.12 -17.17
CA SER A 118 -8.26 3.63 -18.48
C SER A 118 -7.87 2.51 -19.43
N ALA A 119 -6.94 1.64 -19.01
CA ALA A 119 -6.46 0.50 -19.77
C ALA A 119 -7.59 -0.42 -20.26
N ARG A 120 -8.69 -0.53 -19.51
CA ARG A 120 -9.87 -1.33 -19.85
C ARG A 120 -10.87 -0.68 -20.83
N ARG A 121 -10.66 0.57 -21.25
CA ARG A 121 -11.59 1.24 -22.18
C ARG A 121 -11.47 0.72 -23.61
N SER A 122 -10.25 0.44 -24.06
CA SER A 122 -9.94 -0.09 -25.39
C SER A 122 -8.54 -0.68 -25.41
N THR A 123 -8.27 -1.54 -26.39
CA THR A 123 -6.93 -2.09 -26.65
C THR A 123 -5.92 -1.03 -27.11
N ASP A 124 -6.40 0.12 -27.61
CA ASP A 124 -5.57 1.23 -28.09
C ASP A 124 -5.44 2.37 -27.04
N ASP A 125 -5.85 2.16 -25.78
CA ASP A 125 -5.79 3.21 -24.75
C ASP A 125 -4.33 3.55 -24.38
N PRO A 126 -3.98 4.83 -24.12
CA PRO A 126 -2.62 5.21 -23.74
C PRO A 126 -2.08 4.52 -22.48
N TYR A 127 -2.97 4.05 -21.60
CA TYR A 127 -2.60 3.32 -20.38
C TYR A 127 -2.66 1.80 -20.56
N ARG A 128 -2.91 1.29 -21.77
CA ARG A 128 -3.08 -0.17 -22.00
C ARG A 128 -1.87 -0.95 -21.50
N ASP A 129 -0.68 -0.54 -21.94
CA ASP A 129 0.58 -1.23 -21.67
C ASP A 129 1.13 -1.00 -20.26
N TYR A 130 0.42 -0.26 -19.40
CA TYR A 130 0.75 -0.18 -17.97
C TYR A 130 0.45 -1.49 -17.24
N TYR A 131 -0.38 -2.37 -17.83
CA TYR A 131 -0.76 -3.66 -17.27
C TYR A 131 -0.45 -4.78 -18.25
N VAL A 132 -0.36 -6.01 -17.74
CA VAL A 132 -0.05 -7.18 -18.56
C VAL A 132 -1.33 -7.79 -19.13
N TRP A 133 -1.41 -7.90 -20.46
CA TRP A 133 -2.57 -8.41 -21.19
C TRP A 133 -2.23 -9.63 -22.06
N SER A 134 -3.23 -10.48 -22.33
CA SER A 134 -3.11 -11.64 -23.23
C SER A 134 -4.41 -11.86 -24.02
N ASP A 135 -4.29 -12.19 -25.32
CA ASP A 135 -5.44 -12.53 -26.19
C ASP A 135 -6.10 -13.88 -25.81
N THR A 136 -5.35 -14.79 -25.21
CA THR A 136 -5.82 -16.11 -24.80
C THR A 136 -5.42 -16.38 -23.36
N GLU A 137 -6.23 -17.11 -22.61
CA GLU A 137 -5.88 -17.51 -21.25
C GLU A 137 -4.58 -18.33 -21.24
N PRO A 138 -3.49 -17.81 -20.63
CA PRO A 138 -2.26 -18.55 -20.55
C PRO A 138 -2.43 -19.80 -19.67
N LYS A 139 -2.10 -20.96 -20.23
CA LYS A 139 -2.30 -22.24 -19.55
C LYS A 139 -1.35 -22.38 -18.36
N ASN A 140 -1.80 -23.13 -17.33
CA ASN A 140 -0.96 -23.78 -16.32
C ASN A 140 -0.43 -22.87 -15.19
N THR A 141 -1.22 -21.88 -14.78
CA THR A 141 -0.88 -20.95 -13.68
C THR A 141 -1.42 -21.38 -12.31
N ALA A 142 -2.31 -22.39 -12.23
CA ALA A 142 -2.93 -22.81 -10.97
C ALA A 142 -1.95 -23.14 -9.83
N LYS A 143 -0.78 -23.74 -10.15
CA LYS A 143 0.27 -24.02 -9.15
C LYS A 143 1.05 -22.79 -8.70
N ALA A 144 0.94 -21.69 -9.43
CA ALA A 144 1.56 -20.41 -9.15
C ALA A 144 0.58 -19.42 -8.50
N VAL A 145 -0.68 -19.79 -8.32
CA VAL A 145 -1.68 -18.96 -7.62
C VAL A 145 -1.28 -18.80 -6.16
N VAL A 146 -1.15 -17.55 -5.72
CA VAL A 146 -0.75 -17.20 -4.35
C VAL A 146 -1.86 -17.51 -3.34
N PHE A 147 -3.12 -17.28 -3.73
CA PHE A 147 -4.32 -17.52 -2.91
C PHE A 147 -5.24 -18.57 -3.55
N PRO A 148 -4.85 -19.87 -3.55
CA PRO A 148 -5.56 -20.92 -4.26
C PRO A 148 -6.94 -21.25 -3.66
N ASP A 149 -7.27 -20.71 -2.49
CA ASP A 149 -8.59 -20.77 -1.87
C ASP A 149 -9.54 -19.64 -2.31
N GLN A 150 -9.02 -18.60 -2.95
CA GLN A 150 -9.77 -17.41 -3.37
C GLN A 150 -9.77 -17.20 -4.89
N GLU A 151 -8.70 -17.62 -5.58
CA GLU A 151 -8.53 -17.45 -7.03
C GLU A 151 -8.24 -18.79 -7.71
N ASP A 152 -8.85 -19.00 -8.88
CA ASP A 152 -8.68 -20.23 -9.68
C ASP A 152 -7.54 -20.09 -10.72
N SER A 153 -7.16 -18.85 -11.04
CA SER A 153 -6.20 -18.49 -12.08
C SER A 153 -5.44 -17.22 -11.71
N LEU A 154 -4.29 -17.01 -12.34
CA LEU A 154 -3.58 -15.72 -12.34
C LEU A 154 -4.08 -14.76 -13.43
N TRP A 155 -5.04 -15.20 -14.25
CA TRP A 155 -5.52 -14.46 -15.39
C TRP A 155 -7.04 -14.35 -15.32
N GLU A 156 -7.54 -13.12 -15.37
CA GLU A 156 -8.97 -12.84 -15.38
C GLU A 156 -9.37 -12.20 -16.72
N LEU A 157 -10.49 -12.65 -17.28
CA LEU A 157 -11.02 -12.13 -18.54
C LEU A 157 -11.63 -10.74 -18.33
N ASP A 158 -11.17 -9.74 -19.07
CA ASP A 158 -11.89 -8.46 -19.19
C ASP A 158 -13.00 -8.58 -20.26
N PRO A 159 -14.30 -8.58 -19.88
CA PRO A 159 -15.37 -8.80 -20.84
C PRO A 159 -15.54 -7.66 -21.86
N LYS A 160 -14.96 -6.48 -21.61
CA LYS A 160 -15.05 -5.33 -22.52
C LYS A 160 -14.11 -5.46 -23.71
N THR A 161 -12.86 -5.87 -23.45
CA THR A 161 -11.84 -6.02 -24.49
C THR A 161 -11.71 -7.44 -25.00
N GLY A 162 -12.23 -8.43 -24.28
CA GLY A 162 -12.10 -9.85 -24.61
C GLY A 162 -10.69 -10.41 -24.38
N GLN A 163 -9.82 -9.65 -23.71
CA GLN A 163 -8.46 -10.06 -23.35
C GLN A 163 -8.37 -10.37 -21.85
N TYR A 164 -7.41 -11.20 -21.49
CA TYR A 164 -7.09 -11.55 -20.11
C TYR A 164 -6.07 -10.57 -19.55
N TYR A 165 -6.20 -10.20 -18.28
CA TYR A 165 -5.17 -9.46 -17.55
C TYR A 165 -4.56 -10.31 -16.44
N LEU A 166 -3.28 -10.07 -16.17
CA LEU A 166 -2.54 -10.75 -15.11
C LEU A 166 -2.89 -10.16 -13.73
N HIS A 167 -3.02 -11.02 -12.73
CA HIS A 167 -3.05 -10.68 -11.31
C HIS A 167 -2.36 -11.79 -10.50
N HIS A 168 -1.28 -11.47 -9.78
CA HIS A 168 -0.64 -12.46 -8.90
C HIS A 168 -1.37 -12.68 -7.58
N PHE A 169 -2.15 -11.68 -7.17
CA PHE A 169 -2.94 -11.66 -5.94
C PHE A 169 -4.42 -11.82 -6.34
N TYR A 170 -5.33 -11.03 -5.76
CA TYR A 170 -6.74 -11.07 -6.11
C TYR A 170 -7.00 -10.50 -7.50
N LYS A 171 -8.08 -10.93 -8.17
CA LYS A 171 -8.46 -10.40 -9.50
C LYS A 171 -8.77 -8.90 -9.51
N HIS A 172 -9.03 -8.31 -8.35
CA HIS A 172 -9.17 -6.86 -8.19
C HIS A 172 -7.82 -6.14 -7.97
N GLN A 173 -6.69 -6.83 -8.12
CA GLN A 173 -5.33 -6.32 -8.05
C GLN A 173 -4.54 -6.62 -9.33
N PRO A 174 -4.91 -5.99 -10.47
CA PRO A 174 -4.19 -6.16 -11.73
C PRO A 174 -2.73 -5.75 -11.64
N ASP A 175 -1.86 -6.61 -12.17
CA ASP A 175 -0.41 -6.43 -12.17
C ASP A 175 0.05 -5.36 -13.16
N LEU A 176 0.95 -4.51 -12.69
CA LEU A 176 1.66 -3.55 -13.53
C LEU A 176 2.67 -4.27 -14.43
N ASN A 177 2.86 -3.74 -15.63
CA ASN A 177 3.85 -4.21 -16.60
C ASN A 177 5.18 -3.48 -16.37
N ILE A 178 6.11 -4.11 -15.65
CA ILE A 178 7.40 -3.54 -15.20
C ILE A 178 8.57 -4.17 -15.96
#